data_AF-A0A8T1IWL0-F1
#
_entry.id   AF-A0A8T1IWL0-F1
#
_cell.length_a   1.000
_cell.length_b   1.000
_cell.length_c   1.000
_cell.angle_alpha   90.00
_cell.angle_beta   90.00
_cell.angle_gamma   90.00
#
_symmetry.space_group_name_H-M   'P 1'
#
loop_
_entity.id
_entity.type
_entity.pdbx_description
1 polymer ?
#
loop_
_entity_poly.entity_id
_entity_poly.type
_entity_poly.pdbx_seq_one_letter_code
_entity_poly.pdbx_strand_id
1 'polypeptide(L)'
;MRIRHALGRKFELRPAALPSLRVVQNILHHYRRTRLGGNDKRKAIVEAVRRAAFSGREDDHDAFTFTSDYDESGMPVVGNGSDARPFLVLMTTKALLRNAVRDSGTFVLHLDAMFKLNSVGYPVLVCSITDASRSFHLLALFITSQLQEGHYSAALLALRRIYARVNGIEMRVTYELGDADKAQYNTFRCVFADSQFTYLMCFYHVVAKLRERSRRLSSELVALVFRDMYDLHFSQNEAEFCERKERMIALWDKHVDLATFSVYVKAQWLQGNF
;
A
#
# COMPACT_ATOMS: atom_id res chain seq x y z
N MET A 1 28.96 1.22 -6.13
CA MET A 1 29.53 2.51 -5.68
C MET A 1 28.85 3.06 -4.41
N ARG A 2 27.52 3.25 -4.36
CA ARG A 2 26.83 3.88 -3.20
C ARG A 2 27.14 3.26 -1.82
N ILE A 3 27.12 1.94 -1.67
CA ILE A 3 27.39 1.26 -0.38
C ILE A 3 28.85 1.42 0.07
N ARG A 4 29.82 1.31 -0.86
CA ARG A 4 31.26 1.46 -0.53
C ARG A 4 31.57 2.87 -0.02
N HIS A 5 31.01 3.91 -0.65
CA HIS A 5 31.16 5.28 -0.18
C HIS A 5 30.43 5.53 1.16
N ALA A 6 29.27 4.90 1.37
CA ALA A 6 28.57 4.98 2.65
C ALA A 6 29.37 4.38 3.81
N LEU A 7 30.08 3.26 3.59
CA LEU A 7 30.99 2.67 4.57
C LEU A 7 32.15 3.62 4.92
N GLY A 8 32.74 4.26 3.90
CA GLY A 8 33.79 5.26 4.10
C GLY A 8 33.35 6.42 5.00
N ARG A 9 32.13 6.94 4.78
CA ARG A 9 31.56 8.00 5.63
C ARG A 9 31.21 7.52 7.03
N LYS A 10 30.61 6.33 7.15
CA LYS A 10 30.11 5.82 8.44
C LYS A 10 31.23 5.40 9.40
N PHE A 11 32.34 4.90 8.84
CA PHE A 11 33.47 4.38 9.62
C PHE A 11 34.75 5.21 9.44
N GLU A 12 34.62 6.41 8.84
CA GLU A 12 35.74 7.36 8.63
C GLU A 12 36.95 6.76 7.90
N LEU A 13 36.69 5.84 6.96
CA LEU A 13 37.73 5.13 6.22
C LEU A 13 38.14 5.89 4.96
N ARG A 14 39.45 6.02 4.75
CA ARG A 14 40.02 6.56 3.52
C ARG A 14 39.68 5.66 2.31
N PRO A 15 39.53 6.20 1.08
CA PRO A 15 39.18 5.41 -0.10
C PRO A 15 40.12 4.22 -0.37
N ALA A 16 41.41 4.37 -0.09
CA ALA A 16 42.42 3.31 -0.24
C ALA A 16 42.29 2.18 0.80
N ALA A 17 41.73 2.48 1.97
CA ALA A 17 41.47 1.50 3.03
C ALA A 17 40.10 0.80 2.86
N LEU A 18 39.26 1.26 1.91
CA LEU A 18 37.96 0.65 1.67
C LEU A 18 38.09 -0.67 0.90
N PRO A 19 37.49 -1.77 1.40
CA PRO A 19 37.45 -3.02 0.66
C PRO A 19 36.84 -2.82 -0.72
N SER A 20 37.23 -3.66 -1.67
CA SER A 20 36.69 -3.60 -3.04
C SER A 20 35.17 -3.82 -3.02
N LEU A 21 34.47 -3.29 -4.03
CA LEU A 21 33.01 -3.45 -4.12
C LEU A 21 32.60 -4.92 -4.09
N ARG A 22 33.40 -5.79 -4.74
CA ARG A 22 33.20 -7.24 -4.76
C ARG A 22 33.25 -7.86 -3.37
N VAL A 23 34.21 -7.47 -2.53
CA VAL A 23 34.33 -7.95 -1.15
C VAL A 23 33.11 -7.54 -0.33
N VAL A 24 32.68 -6.27 -0.44
CA VAL A 24 31.49 -5.77 0.27
C VAL A 24 30.24 -6.52 -0.19
N GLN A 25 30.06 -6.72 -1.50
CA GLN A 25 28.94 -7.48 -2.03
C GLN A 25 28.96 -8.93 -1.55
N ASN A 26 30.11 -9.59 -1.54
CA ASN A 26 30.24 -10.97 -1.06
C ASN A 26 29.86 -11.12 0.41
N ILE A 27 30.29 -10.20 1.27
CA ILE A 27 29.93 -10.17 2.69
C ILE A 27 28.42 -9.98 2.84
N LEU A 28 27.83 -9.03 2.12
CA LEU A 28 26.38 -8.78 2.15
C LEU A 28 25.59 -10.00 1.65
N HIS A 29 26.02 -10.63 0.56
CA HIS A 29 25.41 -11.85 0.04
C HIS A 29 25.53 -13.01 1.04
N HIS A 30 26.70 -13.17 1.68
CA HIS A 30 26.90 -14.18 2.70
C HIS A 30 25.97 -13.95 3.89
N TYR A 31 25.99 -12.74 4.46
CA TYR A 31 25.14 -12.35 5.58
C TYR A 31 23.65 -12.52 5.25
N ARG A 32 23.22 -12.06 4.07
CA ARG A 32 21.84 -12.24 3.60
C ARG A 32 21.45 -13.71 3.58
N ARG A 33 22.31 -14.59 3.07
CA ARG A 33 22.01 -16.03 2.95
C ARG A 33 22.03 -16.75 4.30
N THR A 34 23.00 -16.43 5.17
CA THR A 34 23.26 -17.20 6.41
C THR A 34 22.56 -16.63 7.64
N ARG A 35 22.26 -15.32 7.66
CA ARG A 35 21.64 -14.64 8.81
C ARG A 35 20.23 -14.15 8.52
N LEU A 36 19.95 -13.71 7.29
CA LEU A 36 18.62 -13.21 6.91
C LEU A 36 17.77 -14.24 6.16
N GLY A 37 18.26 -15.47 6.00
CA GLY A 37 17.53 -16.55 5.30
C GLY A 37 17.26 -16.26 3.82
N GLY A 38 18.01 -15.34 3.20
CA GLY A 38 17.80 -14.92 1.83
C GLY A 38 18.01 -16.07 0.84
N ASN A 39 16.91 -16.54 0.27
CA ASN A 39 16.86 -17.61 -0.72
C ASN A 39 15.84 -17.26 -1.81
N ASP A 40 16.16 -17.53 -3.06
CA ASP A 40 15.28 -17.39 -4.23
C ASP A 40 14.64 -18.72 -4.66
N LYS A 41 15.05 -19.84 -4.02
CA LYS A 41 14.46 -21.16 -4.26
C LYS A 41 13.05 -21.19 -3.69
N ARG A 42 12.07 -21.35 -4.60
CA ARG A 42 10.65 -21.50 -4.27
C ARG A 42 10.38 -22.49 -3.15
N LYS A 43 11.02 -23.67 -3.16
CA LYS A 43 10.84 -24.70 -2.11
C LYS A 43 11.13 -24.15 -0.72
N ALA A 44 12.23 -23.43 -0.55
CA ALA A 44 12.61 -22.85 0.75
C ALA A 44 11.65 -21.74 1.20
N ILE A 45 11.14 -20.94 0.25
CA ILE A 45 10.12 -19.92 0.54
C ILE A 45 8.82 -20.59 0.99
N VAL A 46 8.36 -21.61 0.28
CA VAL A 46 7.14 -22.37 0.64
C VAL A 46 7.29 -23.00 2.03
N GLU A 47 8.44 -23.61 2.32
CA GLU A 47 8.73 -24.17 3.65
C GLU A 47 8.75 -23.10 4.74
N ALA A 48 9.30 -21.91 4.47
CA ALA A 48 9.32 -20.81 5.43
C ALA A 48 7.90 -20.29 5.72
N VAL A 49 7.08 -20.11 4.67
CA VAL A 49 5.67 -19.70 4.81
C VAL A 49 4.90 -20.75 5.61
N ARG A 50 5.03 -22.03 5.26
CA ARG A 50 4.35 -23.11 6.00
C ARG A 50 4.80 -23.20 7.45
N ARG A 51 6.09 -23.01 7.74
CA ARG A 51 6.62 -23.02 9.11
C ARG A 51 6.06 -21.87 9.96
N ALA A 52 5.85 -20.71 9.34
CA ALA A 52 5.30 -19.53 9.99
C ALA A 52 3.76 -19.44 9.81
N ALA A 53 3.07 -20.49 9.39
CA ALA A 53 1.64 -20.44 9.13
C ALA A 53 0.87 -20.22 10.43
N PHE A 54 -0.15 -19.36 10.40
CA PHE A 54 -0.98 -19.09 11.58
C PHE A 54 -1.61 -20.35 12.15
N SER A 55 -1.21 -20.69 13.36
CA SER A 55 -1.71 -21.80 14.17
C SER A 55 -2.71 -21.38 15.24
N GLY A 56 -2.73 -20.08 15.58
CA GLY A 56 -3.49 -19.51 16.69
C GLY A 56 -2.73 -19.51 18.02
N ARG A 57 -1.59 -20.22 18.10
CA ARG A 57 -0.77 -20.36 19.31
C ARG A 57 0.34 -19.32 19.44
N GLU A 58 0.52 -18.49 18.43
CA GLU A 58 1.54 -17.44 18.40
C GLU A 58 1.32 -16.42 19.52
N ASP A 59 2.39 -15.90 20.12
CA ASP A 59 2.26 -14.76 21.03
C ASP A 59 1.86 -13.50 20.25
N ASP A 60 1.51 -12.44 20.98
CA ASP A 60 0.90 -11.24 20.38
C ASP A 60 1.79 -10.55 19.34
N HIS A 61 3.09 -10.59 19.58
CA HIS A 61 4.11 -9.95 18.75
C HIS A 61 4.83 -10.94 17.82
N ASP A 62 4.49 -12.22 17.89
CA ASP A 62 5.03 -13.21 16.98
C ASP A 62 4.43 -13.01 15.59
N ALA A 63 5.31 -12.91 14.60
CA ALA A 63 4.91 -12.80 13.22
C ALA A 63 4.48 -14.17 12.68
N PHE A 64 3.34 -14.18 11.99
CA PHE A 64 2.85 -15.33 11.28
C PHE A 64 2.44 -14.95 9.86
N THR A 65 2.30 -15.99 9.05
CA THR A 65 1.89 -15.90 7.66
C THR A 65 0.54 -16.57 7.44
N PHE A 66 -0.17 -16.08 6.44
CA PHE A 66 -1.46 -16.59 6.02
C PHE A 66 -1.64 -16.31 4.52
N THR A 67 -2.62 -16.96 3.90
CA THR A 67 -2.94 -16.78 2.48
C THR A 67 -4.44 -16.98 2.25
N SER A 68 -4.89 -16.86 1.00
CA SER A 68 -6.28 -17.11 0.62
C SER A 68 -6.63 -18.59 0.62
N ASP A 69 -5.70 -19.45 0.21
CA ASP A 69 -5.94 -20.85 -0.13
C ASP A 69 -5.12 -21.80 0.75
N TYR A 70 -5.75 -22.88 1.20
CA TYR A 70 -5.14 -23.89 2.06
C TYR A 70 -5.33 -25.27 1.43
N ASP A 71 -4.36 -26.16 1.63
CA ASP A 71 -4.47 -27.55 1.19
C ASP A 71 -5.34 -28.35 2.18
N GLU A 72 -5.59 -29.63 1.86
CA GLU A 72 -6.40 -30.54 2.67
C GLU A 72 -5.87 -30.71 4.10
N SER A 73 -4.57 -30.45 4.31
CA SER A 73 -3.93 -30.50 5.63
C SER A 73 -4.03 -29.18 6.40
N GLY A 74 -4.70 -28.17 5.84
CA GLY A 74 -4.81 -26.84 6.42
C GLY A 74 -3.54 -25.99 6.30
N MET A 75 -2.60 -26.39 5.44
CA MET A 75 -1.35 -25.63 5.24
C MET A 75 -1.51 -24.61 4.11
N PRO A 76 -0.88 -23.44 4.22
CA PRO A 76 -1.00 -22.40 3.19
C PRO A 76 -0.47 -22.88 1.84
N VAL A 77 -1.25 -22.62 0.79
CA VAL A 77 -0.87 -22.84 -0.60
C VAL A 77 -0.24 -21.57 -1.14
N VAL A 78 1.00 -21.69 -1.61
CA VAL A 78 1.75 -20.59 -2.21
C VAL A 78 1.94 -20.87 -3.70
N GLY A 79 1.49 -19.94 -4.55
CA GLY A 79 1.65 -20.04 -5.99
C GLY A 79 3.11 -20.05 -6.45
N ASN A 80 3.31 -20.24 -7.75
CA ASN A 80 4.63 -20.13 -8.37
C ASN A 80 4.86 -18.75 -9.04
N GLY A 81 3.85 -17.87 -9.01
CA GLY A 81 3.92 -16.53 -9.57
C GLY A 81 3.50 -16.43 -11.03
N SER A 82 3.06 -17.53 -11.66
CA SER A 82 2.44 -17.49 -12.99
C SER A 82 0.98 -17.03 -12.88
N ASP A 83 0.40 -16.60 -14.01
CA ASP A 83 -1.00 -16.18 -14.09
C ASP A 83 -1.98 -17.27 -13.61
N ALA A 84 -1.67 -18.54 -13.91
CA ALA A 84 -2.48 -19.68 -13.47
C ALA A 84 -2.34 -20.00 -11.97
N ARG A 85 -1.21 -19.62 -11.35
CA ARG A 85 -0.89 -19.92 -9.95
C ARG A 85 -0.17 -18.74 -9.29
N PRO A 86 -0.89 -17.64 -9.08
CA PRO A 86 -0.28 -16.42 -8.60
C PRO A 86 0.31 -16.59 -7.20
N PHE A 87 1.44 -15.94 -6.98
CA PHE A 87 2.07 -15.92 -5.68
C PHE A 87 1.28 -14.95 -4.77
N LEU A 88 0.88 -15.42 -3.59
CA LEU A 88 0.26 -14.61 -2.57
C LEU A 88 0.67 -15.12 -1.19
N VAL A 89 1.29 -14.25 -0.40
CA VAL A 89 1.67 -14.51 1.00
C VAL A 89 1.43 -13.25 1.80
N LEU A 90 0.70 -13.38 2.89
CA LEU A 90 0.41 -12.29 3.80
C LEU A 90 1.14 -12.54 5.12
N MET A 91 1.54 -11.47 5.80
CA MET A 91 2.19 -11.55 7.11
C MET A 91 1.72 -10.43 8.04
N THR A 92 1.61 -10.77 9.32
CA THR A 92 1.16 -9.86 10.39
C THR A 92 1.53 -10.43 11.76
N THR A 93 1.14 -9.75 12.84
CA THR A 93 1.11 -10.24 14.22
C THR A 93 -0.30 -10.04 14.78
N LYS A 94 -0.63 -10.68 15.92
CA LYS A 94 -1.93 -10.44 16.57
C LYS A 94 -2.06 -8.99 17.04
N ALA A 95 -0.98 -8.43 17.59
CA ALA A 95 -0.93 -7.05 18.05
C ALA A 95 -1.21 -6.05 16.91
N LEU A 96 -0.68 -6.30 15.70
CA LEU A 96 -0.95 -5.43 14.55
C LEU A 96 -2.44 -5.48 14.16
N LEU A 97 -3.04 -6.66 14.06
CA LEU A 97 -4.47 -6.80 13.74
C LEU A 97 -5.39 -6.17 14.80
N ARG A 98 -4.96 -6.22 16.07
CA ARG A 98 -5.70 -5.60 17.19
C ARG A 98 -5.74 -4.08 17.13
N ASN A 99 -4.84 -3.43 16.39
CA ASN A 99 -4.94 -1.99 16.18
C ASN A 99 -6.28 -1.61 15.56
N ALA A 100 -6.87 -2.47 14.73
CA ALA A 100 -8.18 -2.23 14.12
C ALA A 100 -9.38 -2.73 14.96
N VAL A 101 -9.19 -3.14 16.22
CA VAL A 101 -10.30 -3.47 17.15
C VAL A 101 -10.80 -2.19 17.81
N ARG A 102 -11.60 -1.44 17.05
CA ARG A 102 -12.24 -0.18 17.46
C ARG A 102 -13.40 0.13 16.53
N ASP A 103 -14.17 1.17 16.86
CA ASP A 103 -15.27 1.62 15.99
C ASP A 103 -14.76 1.98 14.58
N SER A 104 -15.40 1.46 13.54
CA SER A 104 -14.93 1.61 12.15
C SER A 104 -15.01 3.04 11.62
N GLY A 105 -15.80 3.91 12.27
CA GLY A 105 -15.84 5.34 11.97
C GLY A 105 -14.68 6.14 12.57
N THR A 106 -13.85 5.53 13.40
CA THR A 106 -12.72 6.21 14.09
C THR A 106 -11.36 6.01 13.43
N PHE A 107 -11.32 5.32 12.29
CA PHE A 107 -10.10 5.14 11.51
C PHE A 107 -10.39 5.09 10.01
N VAL A 108 -9.33 5.31 9.23
CA VAL A 108 -9.31 5.09 7.78
C VAL A 108 -8.45 3.86 7.52
N LEU A 109 -8.98 2.87 6.81
CA LEU A 109 -8.21 1.73 6.31
C LEU A 109 -7.41 2.16 5.09
N HIS A 110 -6.14 1.77 5.00
CA HIS A 110 -5.29 2.05 3.86
C HIS A 110 -4.86 0.75 3.20
N LEU A 111 -4.81 0.77 1.87
CA LEU A 111 -4.15 -0.25 1.07
C LEU A 111 -3.37 0.42 -0.05
N ASP A 112 -2.04 0.32 -0.02
CA ASP A 112 -1.14 0.95 -0.99
C ASP A 112 -0.16 -0.08 -1.55
N ALA A 113 0.09 -0.02 -2.85
CA ALA A 113 1.02 -0.91 -3.53
C ALA A 113 2.45 -0.32 -3.57
N MET A 114 3.35 -0.91 -2.79
CA MET A 114 4.77 -0.56 -2.81
C MET A 114 5.59 -1.51 -3.69
N PHE A 115 6.49 -0.93 -4.48
CA PHE A 115 7.39 -1.67 -5.37
C PHE A 115 8.84 -1.64 -4.87
N LYS A 116 9.67 -2.55 -5.41
CA LYS A 116 11.13 -2.63 -5.13
C LYS A 116 11.51 -3.00 -3.69
N LEU A 117 10.61 -3.71 -2.99
CA LEU A 117 10.84 -4.17 -1.61
C LEU A 117 11.39 -5.60 -1.52
N ASN A 118 11.42 -6.34 -2.63
CA ASN A 118 12.00 -7.67 -2.70
C ASN A 118 12.83 -7.85 -3.98
N SER A 119 13.67 -8.88 -4.00
CA SER A 119 14.60 -9.12 -5.10
C SER A 119 13.96 -9.63 -6.38
N VAL A 120 12.70 -10.07 -6.34
CA VAL A 120 11.95 -10.58 -7.51
C VAL A 120 11.01 -9.54 -8.10
N GLY A 121 10.98 -8.32 -7.54
CA GLY A 121 10.16 -7.22 -8.04
C GLY A 121 8.66 -7.36 -7.78
N TYR A 122 8.24 -8.31 -6.94
CA TYR A 122 6.83 -8.48 -6.59
C TYR A 122 6.30 -7.25 -5.85
N PRO A 123 5.10 -6.78 -6.18
CA PRO A 123 4.38 -5.81 -5.37
C PRO A 123 4.25 -6.27 -3.91
N VAL A 124 4.38 -5.33 -2.99
CA VAL A 124 3.99 -5.50 -1.59
C VAL A 124 2.88 -4.52 -1.30
N LEU A 125 1.69 -5.05 -1.05
CA LEU A 125 0.57 -4.25 -0.58
C LEU A 125 0.74 -4.02 0.93
N VAL A 126 0.63 -2.77 1.34
CA VAL A 126 0.69 -2.36 2.75
C VAL A 126 -0.72 -2.10 3.21
N CYS A 127 -1.20 -2.93 4.13
CA CYS A 127 -2.48 -2.71 4.78
C CYS A 127 -2.26 -2.10 6.15
N SER A 128 -2.93 -0.98 6.43
CA SER A 128 -2.73 -0.20 7.65
C SER A 128 -3.98 0.59 7.99
N ILE A 129 -4.04 1.17 9.18
CA ILE A 129 -5.06 2.15 9.54
C ILE A 129 -4.41 3.46 9.94
N THR A 130 -5.09 4.58 9.67
CA THR A 130 -4.82 5.84 10.36
C THR A 130 -5.96 6.13 11.31
N ASP A 131 -5.66 6.31 12.61
CA ASP A 131 -6.67 6.58 13.62
C ASP A 131 -7.07 8.06 13.71
N ALA A 132 -8.05 8.37 14.56
CA ALA A 132 -8.52 9.74 14.80
C ALA A 132 -7.41 10.70 15.30
N SER A 133 -6.32 10.20 15.88
CA SER A 133 -5.15 11.00 16.27
C SER A 133 -4.18 11.25 15.11
N ARG A 134 -4.52 10.78 13.90
CA ARG A 134 -3.67 10.80 12.70
C ARG A 134 -2.41 9.95 12.83
N SER A 135 -2.45 8.94 13.70
CA SER A 135 -1.36 7.99 13.87
C SER A 135 -1.53 6.82 12.91
N PHE A 136 -0.44 6.46 12.24
CA PHE A 136 -0.38 5.33 11.31
C PHE A 136 -0.10 4.03 12.08
N HIS A 137 -0.88 2.99 11.81
CA HIS A 137 -0.73 1.67 12.40
C HIS A 137 -0.73 0.60 11.31
N LEU A 138 0.37 -0.12 11.17
CA LEU A 138 0.43 -1.25 10.24
C LEU A 138 -0.54 -2.35 10.70
N LEU A 139 -1.27 -2.96 9.76
CA LEU A 139 -2.08 -4.15 10.00
C LEU A 139 -1.44 -5.39 9.40
N ALA A 140 -1.02 -5.33 8.14
CA ALA A 140 -0.45 -6.49 7.46
C ALA A 140 0.33 -6.08 6.21
N LEU A 141 1.22 -6.96 5.75
CA LEU A 141 1.91 -6.85 4.46
C LEU A 141 1.50 -8.02 3.56
N PHE A 142 1.17 -7.74 2.31
CA PHE A 142 0.80 -8.76 1.33
C PHE A 142 1.80 -8.75 0.18
N ILE A 143 2.52 -9.85 -0.01
CA ILE A 143 3.42 -10.04 -1.15
C ILE A 143 2.63 -10.76 -2.22
N THR A 144 2.47 -10.14 -3.38
CA THR A 144 1.75 -10.74 -4.51
C THR A 144 2.55 -10.63 -5.81
N SER A 145 2.41 -11.61 -6.71
CA SER A 145 3.05 -11.55 -8.02
C SER A 145 2.40 -10.53 -8.97
N GLN A 146 1.14 -10.15 -8.73
CA GLN A 146 0.32 -9.39 -9.69
C GLN A 146 -0.67 -8.48 -8.97
N LEU A 147 -1.02 -7.35 -9.60
CA LEU A 147 -2.03 -6.39 -9.10
C LEU A 147 -3.24 -6.44 -10.03
N GLN A 148 -4.07 -7.46 -9.87
CA GLN A 148 -5.37 -7.58 -10.55
C GLN A 148 -6.47 -7.78 -9.52
N GLU A 149 -7.72 -7.61 -9.93
CA GLU A 149 -8.89 -7.66 -9.05
C GLU A 149 -8.95 -8.95 -8.21
N GLY A 150 -8.66 -10.10 -8.82
CA GLY A 150 -8.60 -11.38 -8.10
C GLY A 150 -7.52 -11.43 -7.00
N HIS A 151 -6.40 -10.74 -7.18
CA HIS A 151 -5.30 -10.70 -6.19
C HIS A 151 -5.64 -9.81 -5.00
N TYR A 152 -6.21 -8.63 -5.26
CA TYR A 152 -6.75 -7.77 -4.22
C TYR A 152 -7.85 -8.52 -3.44
N SER A 153 -8.75 -9.21 -4.15
CA SER A 153 -9.85 -9.95 -3.56
C SER A 153 -9.34 -11.04 -2.62
N ALA A 154 -8.40 -11.86 -3.12
CA ALA A 154 -7.78 -12.92 -2.33
C ALA A 154 -7.07 -12.37 -1.08
N ALA A 155 -6.34 -11.25 -1.21
CA ALA A 155 -5.66 -10.61 -0.08
C ALA A 155 -6.63 -10.05 0.97
N LEU A 156 -7.67 -9.32 0.54
CA LEU A 156 -8.64 -8.70 1.46
C LEU A 156 -9.56 -9.73 2.12
N LEU A 157 -9.97 -10.78 1.40
CA LEU A 157 -10.72 -11.90 1.99
C LEU A 157 -9.87 -12.68 3.00
N ALA A 158 -8.58 -12.85 2.74
CA ALA A 158 -7.66 -13.45 3.69
C ALA A 158 -7.45 -12.54 4.92
N LEU A 159 -7.38 -11.22 4.73
CA LEU A 159 -7.31 -10.24 5.82
C LEU A 159 -8.54 -10.32 6.73
N ARG A 160 -9.76 -10.31 6.16
CA ARG A 160 -11.00 -10.43 6.94
C ARG A 160 -11.03 -11.73 7.74
N ARG A 161 -10.72 -12.86 7.08
CA ARG A 161 -10.66 -14.18 7.74
C ARG A 161 -9.66 -14.19 8.90
N ILE A 162 -8.45 -13.67 8.70
CA ILE A 162 -7.44 -13.70 9.77
C ILE A 162 -7.79 -12.74 10.91
N TYR A 163 -8.34 -11.56 10.60
CA TYR A 163 -8.81 -10.60 11.58
C TYR A 163 -9.90 -11.24 12.47
N ALA A 164 -10.89 -11.89 11.87
CA ALA A 164 -11.95 -12.58 12.59
C ALA A 164 -11.40 -13.72 13.48
N ARG A 165 -10.45 -14.50 12.96
CA ARG A 165 -9.81 -15.58 13.75
C ARG A 165 -9.00 -15.05 14.94
N VAL A 166 -8.36 -13.89 14.83
CA VAL A 166 -7.51 -13.31 15.88
C VAL A 166 -8.31 -12.52 16.92
N ASN A 167 -9.34 -11.79 16.46
CA ASN A 167 -10.08 -10.85 17.30
C ASN A 167 -11.47 -11.36 17.72
N GLY A 168 -11.96 -12.46 17.12
CA GLY A 168 -13.28 -13.02 17.41
C GLY A 168 -14.45 -12.19 16.87
N ILE A 169 -14.17 -11.15 16.07
CA ILE A 169 -15.16 -10.24 15.50
C ILE A 169 -14.86 -10.00 14.01
N GLU A 170 -15.90 -9.79 13.21
CA GLU A 170 -15.77 -9.43 11.80
C GLU A 170 -15.16 -8.03 11.64
N MET A 171 -14.29 -7.86 10.64
CA MET A 171 -13.71 -6.57 10.31
C MET A 171 -14.75 -5.69 9.62
N ARG A 172 -15.02 -4.51 10.19
CA ARG A 172 -15.86 -3.47 9.57
C ARG A 172 -15.00 -2.29 9.13
N VAL A 173 -15.39 -1.68 8.02
CA VAL A 173 -14.69 -0.53 7.44
C VAL A 173 -15.74 0.53 7.10
N THR A 174 -15.54 1.76 7.58
CA THR A 174 -16.38 2.92 7.20
C THR A 174 -15.66 3.83 6.23
N TYR A 175 -14.34 3.95 6.35
CA TYR A 175 -13.51 4.72 5.44
C TYR A 175 -12.34 3.88 4.97
N GLU A 176 -12.12 3.84 3.67
CA GLU A 176 -10.91 3.26 3.09
C GLU A 176 -10.24 4.27 2.16
N LEU A 177 -8.92 4.33 2.19
CA LEU A 177 -8.07 5.17 1.37
C LEU A 177 -7.21 4.28 0.50
N GLY A 178 -7.53 4.26 -0.79
CA GLY A 178 -6.81 3.45 -1.77
C GLY A 178 -6.12 4.26 -2.85
N ASP A 179 -5.46 3.54 -3.75
CA ASP A 179 -4.89 4.12 -4.96
C ASP A 179 -6.02 4.50 -5.92
N ALA A 180 -5.67 5.29 -6.93
CA ALA A 180 -6.55 5.53 -8.07
C ALA A 180 -6.56 4.32 -9.02
N ASP A 181 -6.86 3.13 -8.50
CA ASP A 181 -6.85 1.86 -9.20
C ASP A 181 -8.23 1.19 -9.24
N LYS A 182 -8.73 0.93 -10.45
CA LYS A 182 -10.07 0.37 -10.66
C LYS A 182 -10.24 -1.02 -10.09
N ALA A 183 -9.21 -1.85 -10.16
CA ALA A 183 -9.28 -3.21 -9.64
C ALA A 183 -9.34 -3.19 -8.10
N GLN A 184 -8.59 -2.30 -7.45
CA GLN A 184 -8.67 -2.07 -6.01
C GLN A 184 -10.07 -1.62 -5.59
N TYR A 185 -10.62 -0.56 -6.19
CA TYR A 185 -11.95 -0.05 -5.86
C TYR A 185 -13.07 -1.10 -6.04
N ASN A 186 -13.08 -1.79 -7.19
CA ASN A 186 -14.06 -2.83 -7.44
C ASN A 186 -13.98 -3.94 -6.38
N THR A 187 -12.76 -4.32 -6.01
CA THR A 187 -12.53 -5.33 -4.99
C THR A 187 -13.06 -4.88 -3.64
N PHE A 188 -12.75 -3.67 -3.18
CA PHE A 188 -13.25 -3.19 -1.89
C PHE A 188 -14.78 -3.20 -1.84
N ARG A 189 -15.43 -2.76 -2.92
CA ARG A 189 -16.89 -2.80 -3.03
C ARG A 189 -17.48 -4.20 -2.98
N CYS A 190 -16.75 -5.20 -3.46
CA CYS A 190 -17.17 -6.60 -3.43
C CYS A 190 -16.92 -7.22 -2.05
N VAL A 191 -15.70 -7.10 -1.53
CA VAL A 191 -15.24 -7.75 -0.29
C VAL A 191 -15.87 -7.14 0.96
N PHE A 192 -16.18 -5.84 0.93
CA PHE A 192 -16.85 -5.12 2.03
C PHE A 192 -18.26 -4.67 1.63
N ALA A 193 -18.94 -5.43 0.76
CA ALA A 193 -20.33 -5.14 0.36
C ALA A 193 -21.33 -5.13 1.53
N ASP A 194 -20.97 -5.80 2.63
CA ASP A 194 -21.71 -5.82 3.91
C ASP A 194 -21.48 -4.56 4.76
N SER A 195 -20.58 -3.66 4.35
CA SER A 195 -20.30 -2.39 5.00
C SER A 195 -20.77 -1.23 4.13
N GLN A 196 -21.45 -0.25 4.74
CA GLN A 196 -21.58 1.07 4.11
C GLN A 196 -20.27 1.83 4.36
N PHE A 197 -19.42 1.88 3.33
CA PHE A 197 -18.12 2.53 3.41
C PHE A 197 -17.94 3.60 2.34
N THR A 198 -17.08 4.56 2.63
CA THR A 198 -16.65 5.60 1.70
C THR A 198 -15.24 5.28 1.22
N TYR A 199 -15.09 5.12 -0.11
CA TYR A 199 -13.78 5.04 -0.77
C TYR A 199 -13.22 6.46 -0.90
N LEU A 200 -12.12 6.71 -0.22
CA LEU A 200 -11.35 7.93 -0.26
C LEU A 200 -10.18 7.74 -1.23
N MET A 201 -9.90 8.77 -2.01
CA MET A 201 -8.77 8.78 -2.92
C MET A 201 -7.52 9.29 -2.19
N CYS A 202 -6.40 8.58 -2.32
CA CYS A 202 -5.14 9.02 -1.74
C CYS A 202 -4.70 10.36 -2.34
N PHE A 203 -4.63 11.41 -1.50
CA PHE A 203 -4.29 12.76 -1.95
C PHE A 203 -2.87 12.86 -2.54
N TYR A 204 -1.94 12.00 -2.10
CA TYR A 204 -0.63 11.90 -2.74
C TYR A 204 -0.74 11.55 -4.23
N HIS A 205 -1.61 10.60 -4.59
CA HIS A 205 -1.83 10.20 -5.98
C HIS A 205 -2.43 11.34 -6.82
N VAL A 206 -3.36 12.10 -6.23
CA VAL A 206 -3.89 13.35 -6.82
C VAL A 206 -2.73 14.30 -7.14
N VAL A 207 -1.93 14.67 -6.13
CA VAL A 207 -0.82 15.63 -6.27
C VAL A 207 0.25 15.14 -7.27
N ALA A 208 0.59 13.86 -7.23
CA ALA A 208 1.54 13.27 -8.18
C ALA A 208 1.04 13.41 -9.63
N LYS A 209 -0.25 13.19 -9.86
CA LYS A 209 -0.86 13.31 -11.19
C LYS A 209 -1.06 14.76 -11.62
N LEU A 210 -1.42 15.66 -10.71
CA LEU A 210 -1.42 17.10 -10.99
C LEU A 210 -0.04 17.55 -11.45
N ARG A 211 1.03 17.16 -10.74
CA ARG A 211 2.42 17.49 -11.12
C ARG A 211 2.82 16.96 -12.49
N GLU A 212 2.37 15.76 -12.85
CA GLU A 212 2.63 15.17 -14.16
C GLU A 212 1.94 15.96 -15.28
N ARG A 213 0.67 16.31 -15.06
CA ARG A 213 -0.20 16.95 -16.05
C ARG A 213 0.02 18.45 -16.17
N SER A 214 0.50 19.11 -15.12
CA SER A 214 0.75 20.55 -15.11
C SER A 214 2.08 20.97 -15.74
N ARG A 215 2.91 20.03 -16.22
CA ARG A 215 4.26 20.30 -16.77
C ARG A 215 4.30 21.27 -17.95
N ARG A 216 3.20 21.41 -18.67
CA ARG A 216 3.08 22.29 -19.86
C ARG A 216 2.44 23.64 -19.54
N LEU A 217 2.00 23.84 -18.30
CA LEU A 217 1.38 25.10 -17.86
C LEU A 217 2.46 26.11 -17.46
N SER A 218 2.10 27.40 -17.46
CA SER A 218 2.97 28.44 -16.90
C SER A 218 3.15 28.24 -15.40
N SER A 219 4.22 28.81 -14.83
CA SER A 219 4.46 28.74 -13.39
C SER A 219 3.32 29.34 -12.57
N GLU A 220 2.67 30.42 -13.04
CA GLU A 220 1.52 31.00 -12.33
C GLU A 220 0.33 30.04 -12.32
N LEU A 221 0.05 29.37 -13.45
CA LEU A 221 -1.05 28.42 -13.55
C LEU A 221 -0.79 27.14 -12.74
N VAL A 222 0.47 26.68 -12.67
CA VAL A 222 0.85 25.58 -11.77
C VAL A 222 0.59 25.98 -10.32
N ALA A 223 1.03 27.16 -9.89
CA ALA A 223 0.80 27.62 -8.53
C ALA A 223 -0.70 27.75 -8.19
N LEU A 224 -1.48 28.28 -9.13
CA LEU A 224 -2.93 28.38 -9.05
C LEU A 224 -3.60 27.01 -8.83
N VAL A 225 -3.32 26.05 -9.72
CA VAL A 225 -3.90 24.71 -9.67
C VAL A 225 -3.56 24.00 -8.35
N PHE A 226 -2.32 24.08 -7.91
CA PHE A 226 -1.91 23.42 -6.67
C PHE A 226 -2.58 24.07 -5.47
N ARG A 227 -2.57 25.41 -5.37
CA ARG A 227 -3.25 26.13 -4.30
C ARG A 227 -4.71 25.70 -4.18
N ASP A 228 -5.45 25.75 -5.28
CA ASP A 228 -6.89 25.46 -5.25
C ASP A 228 -7.16 23.99 -4.88
N MET A 229 -6.35 23.04 -5.36
CA MET A 229 -6.48 21.62 -5.00
C MET A 229 -6.12 21.35 -3.52
N TYR A 230 -5.16 22.08 -2.95
CA TYR A 230 -4.89 22.03 -1.51
C TYR A 230 -6.01 22.67 -0.69
N ASP A 231 -6.59 23.77 -1.16
CA ASP A 231 -7.76 24.40 -0.51
C ASP A 231 -8.94 23.41 -0.45
N LEU A 232 -9.16 22.63 -1.51
CA LEU A 232 -10.15 21.53 -1.46
C LEU A 232 -9.80 20.50 -0.39
N HIS A 233 -8.56 20.01 -0.37
CA HIS A 233 -8.12 18.99 0.59
C HIS A 233 -8.26 19.42 2.05
N PHE A 234 -8.02 20.71 2.34
CA PHE A 234 -8.11 21.29 3.67
C PHE A 234 -9.49 21.88 4.01
N SER A 235 -10.54 21.51 3.28
CA SER A 235 -11.91 21.86 3.65
C SER A 235 -12.30 21.20 4.97
N GLN A 236 -12.94 21.93 5.87
CA GLN A 236 -13.31 21.45 7.21
C GLN A 236 -14.53 20.52 7.17
N ASN A 237 -15.36 20.67 6.15
CA ASN A 237 -16.57 19.88 5.95
C ASN A 237 -16.97 19.84 4.46
N GLU A 238 -17.98 19.02 4.16
CA GLU A 238 -18.47 18.80 2.80
C GLU A 238 -19.06 20.07 2.17
N ALA A 239 -19.75 20.93 2.93
CA ALA A 239 -20.32 22.16 2.41
C ALA A 239 -19.23 23.14 1.94
N GLU A 240 -18.19 23.33 2.76
CA GLU A 240 -17.03 24.14 2.41
C GLU A 240 -16.27 23.54 1.21
N PHE A 241 -16.14 22.22 1.16
CA PHE A 241 -15.54 21.53 0.01
C PHE A 241 -16.30 21.83 -1.29
N CYS A 242 -17.64 21.71 -1.26
CA CYS A 242 -18.49 21.99 -2.43
C CYS A 242 -18.38 23.45 -2.87
N GLU A 243 -18.42 24.39 -1.93
CA GLU A 243 -18.28 25.82 -2.22
C GLU A 243 -16.91 26.18 -2.82
N ARG A 244 -15.81 25.64 -2.25
CA ARG A 244 -14.46 25.81 -2.79
C ARG A 244 -14.32 25.17 -4.16
N LYS A 245 -14.93 24.00 -4.38
CA LYS A 245 -14.92 23.28 -5.67
C LYS A 245 -15.58 24.10 -6.76
N GLU A 246 -16.75 24.68 -6.49
CA GLU A 246 -17.46 25.53 -7.44
C GLU A 246 -16.66 26.78 -7.80
N ARG A 247 -16.08 27.47 -6.80
CA ARG A 247 -15.20 28.61 -7.03
C ARG A 247 -13.97 28.27 -7.85
N MET A 248 -13.28 27.18 -7.52
CA MET A 248 -12.10 26.70 -8.24
C MET A 248 -12.45 26.45 -9.72
N ILE A 249 -13.53 25.71 -9.97
CA ILE A 249 -13.99 25.40 -11.32
C ILE A 249 -14.30 26.69 -12.11
N ALA A 250 -15.07 27.61 -11.53
CA ALA A 250 -15.41 28.87 -12.16
C ALA A 250 -14.19 29.76 -12.44
N LEU A 251 -13.16 29.68 -11.60
CA LEU A 251 -11.90 30.37 -11.81
C LEU A 251 -11.10 29.74 -12.94
N TRP A 252 -10.95 28.41 -12.95
CA TRP A 252 -10.19 27.70 -13.97
C TRP A 252 -10.81 27.85 -15.36
N ASP A 253 -12.14 27.90 -15.46
CA ASP A 253 -12.85 28.08 -16.73
C ASP A 253 -12.59 29.47 -17.38
N LYS A 254 -12.03 30.44 -16.64
CA LYS A 254 -11.58 31.74 -17.19
C LYS A 254 -10.22 31.67 -17.87
N HIS A 255 -9.45 30.59 -17.67
CA HIS A 255 -8.12 30.42 -18.23
C HIS A 255 -8.16 29.42 -19.38
N VAL A 256 -8.02 29.90 -20.62
CA VAL A 256 -8.03 29.04 -21.82
C VAL A 256 -6.97 27.94 -21.76
N ASP A 257 -5.80 28.25 -21.18
CA ASP A 257 -4.69 27.31 -21.01
C ASP A 257 -5.00 26.18 -20.02
N LEU A 258 -6.01 26.35 -19.16
CA LEU A 258 -6.49 25.32 -18.23
C LEU A 258 -7.62 24.48 -18.79
N ALA A 259 -8.18 24.76 -19.96
CA ALA A 259 -9.40 24.09 -20.46
C ALA A 259 -9.28 22.56 -20.45
N THR A 260 -8.23 22.01 -21.10
CA THR A 260 -7.98 20.56 -21.14
C THR A 260 -7.66 19.99 -19.76
N PHE A 261 -6.93 20.75 -18.93
CA PHE A 261 -6.56 20.34 -17.58
C PHE A 261 -7.76 20.24 -16.65
N SER A 262 -8.63 21.25 -16.69
CA SER A 262 -9.89 21.35 -15.94
C SER A 262 -10.83 20.21 -16.28
N VAL A 263 -11.01 19.90 -17.58
CA VAL A 263 -11.81 18.74 -18.03
C VAL A 263 -11.28 17.44 -17.43
N TYR A 264 -9.96 17.22 -17.49
CA TYR A 264 -9.35 16.04 -16.89
C TYR A 264 -9.60 15.98 -15.37
N VAL A 265 -9.35 17.07 -14.64
CA VAL A 265 -9.49 17.05 -13.17
C VAL A 265 -10.95 16.86 -12.75
N LYS A 266 -11.90 17.47 -13.44
CA LYS A 266 -13.34 17.29 -13.19
C LYS A 266 -13.74 15.83 -13.38
N ALA A 267 -13.41 15.26 -14.53
CA ALA A 267 -13.79 13.90 -14.89
C ALA A 267 -13.13 12.85 -13.99
N GLN A 268 -11.87 13.08 -13.62
CA GLN A 268 -11.06 12.13 -12.89
C GLN A 268 -11.32 12.32 -11.37
N TRP A 269 -10.80 13.41 -10.81
CA TRP A 269 -10.65 13.58 -9.36
C TRP A 269 -11.86 14.17 -8.62
N LEU A 270 -12.84 14.76 -9.33
CA LEU A 270 -13.97 15.45 -8.69
C LEU A 270 -15.31 14.73 -8.87
N GLN A 271 -15.49 13.98 -9.96
CA GLN A 271 -16.75 13.31 -10.32
C GLN A 271 -16.54 11.83 -10.64
N GLY A 272 -15.35 11.45 -11.09
CA GLY A 272 -15.04 10.08 -11.42
C GLY A 272 -14.91 9.22 -10.18
N ASN A 273 -15.01 7.91 -10.40
CA ASN A 273 -14.52 6.95 -9.41
C ASN A 273 -12.99 6.92 -9.36
N PHE A 274 -12.33 7.60 -10.31
CA PHE A 274 -10.92 7.87 -10.37
C PHE A 274 -10.67 9.10 -11.17
#